data_AF-A0AAD4V3Q7-F1
#
_entry.id   AF-A0AAD4V3Q7-F1
#
_cell.length_a   1.000
_cell.length_b   1.000
_cell.length_c   1.000
_cell.angle_alpha   90.00
_cell.angle_beta   90.00
_cell.angle_gamma   90.00
#
_symmetry.space_group_name_H-M   'P 1'
#
loop_
_entity.id
_entity.type
_entity.pdbx_description
1 polymer ?
#
loop_
_entity_poly.entity_id
_entity_poly.type
_entity_poly.pdbx_seq_one_letter_code
_entity_poly.pdbx_strand_id
1 'polypeptide(L)'
;MGLMDIAAKLNKLKVPIAPNYLVHIALESLPYDQMKSTYNTLKKDWTMDDLITIAVLEENRTKAPGGVVNVVTTKKYENKGAAK
;
A
#
# COMPACT_ATOMS: atom_id res chain seq x y z
N MET A 1 -0.07 -23.89 3.17
CA MET A 1 0.81 -23.40 4.25
C MET A 1 1.02 -21.92 4.02
N GLY A 2 0.56 -21.06 4.92
CA GLY A 2 0.61 -19.60 4.80
C GLY A 2 1.92 -19.00 5.34
N LEU A 3 2.12 -17.71 5.12
CA LEU A 3 3.31 -16.98 5.57
C LEU A 3 3.51 -17.07 7.09
N MET A 4 2.42 -17.00 7.87
CA MET A 4 2.47 -17.12 9.33
C MET A 4 2.86 -18.53 9.79
N ASP A 5 2.45 -19.57 9.06
CA ASP A 5 2.89 -20.95 9.34
C ASP A 5 4.40 -21.11 9.10
N ILE A 6 4.92 -20.47 8.06
CA ILE A 6 6.36 -20.47 7.73
C ILE A 6 7.12 -19.77 8.84
N ALA A 7 6.68 -18.58 9.26
CA ALA A 7 7.28 -17.83 10.35
C ALA A 7 7.30 -18.63 11.67
N ALA A 8 6.19 -19.31 12.00
CA ALA A 8 6.09 -20.14 13.19
C ALA A 8 7.06 -21.33 13.15
N LYS A 9 7.20 -22.00 11.99
CA LYS A 9 8.17 -23.09 11.83
C LYS A 9 9.61 -22.61 11.91
N LEU A 10 9.94 -21.46 11.31
CA LEU A 10 11.28 -20.88 11.38
C LEU A 10 11.65 -20.46 12.80
N ASN A 11 10.69 -19.93 13.56
CA ASN A 11 10.90 -19.62 14.98
C ASN A 11 11.24 -20.89 15.79
N LYS A 12 10.59 -22.03 15.52
CA LYS A 12 10.93 -23.33 16.14
C LYS A 12 12.35 -23.80 15.81
N LEU A 13 12.86 -23.41 14.63
CA LEU A 13 14.23 -23.69 14.20
C LEU A 13 15.25 -22.66 14.72
N LYS A 14 14.85 -21.76 15.63
CA LYS A 14 15.67 -20.64 16.14
C LYS A 14 16.12 -19.66 15.04
N VAL A 15 15.32 -19.52 13.99
CA VAL A 15 15.51 -18.53 12.92
C VAL A 15 14.31 -17.57 12.94
N PRO A 16 14.22 -16.67 13.93
CA PRO A 16 13.10 -15.74 14.02
C PRO A 16 13.14 -14.77 12.83
N ILE A 17 11.99 -14.53 12.22
CA ILE A 17 11.81 -13.45 11.23
C ILE A 17 11.26 -12.23 11.96
N ALA A 18 11.85 -11.07 11.69
CA ALA A 18 11.35 -9.81 12.23
C ALA A 18 9.94 -9.48 11.66
N PRO A 19 8.99 -9.00 12.50
CA PRO A 19 7.62 -8.73 12.04
C PRO A 19 7.51 -7.77 10.85
N ASN A 20 8.36 -6.75 10.78
CA ASN A 20 8.43 -5.82 9.65
C ASN A 20 8.83 -6.52 8.33
N TYR A 21 9.72 -7.52 8.40
CA TYR A 21 10.11 -8.30 7.23
C TYR A 21 8.99 -9.23 6.76
N LEU A 22 8.19 -9.79 7.68
CA LEU A 22 6.98 -10.53 7.31
C LEU A 22 5.99 -9.65 6.57
N VAL A 23 5.82 -8.40 7.01
CA VAL A 23 4.97 -7.41 6.33
C VAL A 23 5.50 -7.10 4.92
N HIS A 24 6.81 -6.93 4.75
CA HIS A 24 7.41 -6.77 3.41
C HIS A 24 7.14 -7.98 2.50
N ILE A 25 7.35 -9.20 2.97
CA ILE A 25 7.10 -10.42 2.16
C ILE A 25 5.62 -10.51 1.77
N ALA A 26 4.72 -10.23 2.71
CA ALA A 26 3.29 -10.23 2.45
C ALA A 26 2.91 -9.18 1.41
N LEU A 27 3.41 -7.95 1.56
CA LEU A 27 3.19 -6.85 0.62
C LEU A 27 3.69 -7.20 -0.79
N GLU A 28 4.88 -7.79 -0.92
CA GLU A 28 5.44 -8.14 -2.22
C GLU A 28 4.61 -9.18 -2.96
N SER A 29 3.93 -10.05 -2.22
CA SER A 29 3.04 -11.10 -2.74
C SER A 29 1.69 -10.57 -3.25
N LEU A 30 1.34 -9.31 -2.96
CA LEU A 30 0.06 -8.70 -3.35
C LEU A 30 0.16 -8.01 -4.73
N PRO A 31 -0.88 -8.12 -5.59
CA PRO A 31 -0.90 -7.55 -6.94
C PRO A 31 -1.37 -6.07 -6.96
N TYR A 32 -1.06 -5.28 -5.93
CA TYR A 32 -1.54 -3.91 -5.77
C TYR A 32 -0.40 -2.90 -5.80
N ASP A 33 -0.01 -2.44 -6.99
CA ASP A 33 1.12 -1.51 -7.17
C ASP A 33 0.94 -0.17 -6.42
N GLN A 34 -0.29 0.34 -6.35
CA GLN A 34 -0.59 1.56 -5.58
C GLN A 34 -0.38 1.37 -4.07
N MET A 35 -0.68 0.18 -3.56
CA MET A 35 -0.41 -0.19 -2.17
C MET A 35 1.10 -0.22 -1.90
N LYS A 36 1.89 -0.83 -2.78
CA LYS A 36 3.36 -0.86 -2.70
C LYS A 36 3.95 0.56 -2.70
N SER A 37 3.47 1.43 -3.59
CA SER A 37 3.89 2.84 -3.63
C SER A 37 3.54 3.58 -2.33
N THR A 38 2.35 3.34 -1.78
CA THR A 38 1.89 3.96 -0.53
C THR A 38 2.73 3.49 0.65
N TYR A 39 3.06 2.20 0.70
CA TYR A 39 3.96 1.62 1.69
C TYR A 39 5.34 2.28 1.68
N ASN A 40 5.95 2.43 0.50
CA ASN A 40 7.29 2.99 0.35
C ASN A 40 7.37 4.49 0.67
N THR A 41 6.27 5.21 0.48
CA THR A 41 6.21 6.68 0.70
C THR A 41 5.80 7.05 2.11
N LEU A 42 4.95 6.24 2.75
CA LEU A 42 4.57 6.43 4.14
C LEU A 42 5.66 5.86 5.05
N LYS A 43 6.37 6.73 5.77
CA LYS A 43 7.35 6.35 6.80
C LYS A 43 6.69 5.84 8.09
N LYS A 44 5.66 5.00 7.97
CA LYS A 44 4.94 4.40 9.09
C LYS A 44 5.31 2.91 9.16
N ASP A 45 5.53 2.39 10.36
CA ASP A 45 5.61 0.94 10.56
C ASP A 45 4.22 0.33 10.40
N TRP A 46 4.06 -0.57 9.42
CA TRP A 46 2.81 -1.28 9.22
C TRP A 46 2.82 -2.61 9.95
N THR A 47 1.66 -2.97 10.49
CA THR A 47 1.38 -4.30 11.01
C THR A 47 0.74 -5.17 9.93
N MET A 48 0.62 -6.49 10.17
CA MET A 48 -0.12 -7.37 9.28
C MET A 48 -1.61 -6.97 9.19
N ASP A 49 -2.19 -6.46 10.28
CA ASP A 49 -3.58 -6.02 10.31
C ASP A 49 -3.80 -4.74 9.49
N ASP A 50 -2.84 -3.80 9.52
CA ASP A 50 -2.84 -2.64 8.63
C ASP A 50 -2.81 -3.09 7.16
N LEU A 51 -1.92 -4.06 6.84
CA LEU A 51 -1.79 -4.60 5.49
C LEU A 51 -3.10 -5.24 5.01
N ILE A 52 -3.76 -6.04 5.85
CA ILE A 52 -5.05 -6.68 5.53
C ILE A 52 -6.12 -5.62 5.28
N THR A 53 -6.20 -4.62 6.16
CA THR A 53 -7.20 -3.54 6.05
C THR A 53 -7.04 -2.76 4.75
N ILE A 54 -5.80 -2.41 4.40
CA ILE A 54 -5.49 -1.66 3.19
C ILE A 54 -5.71 -2.53 1.94
N ALA A 55 -5.34 -3.81 1.98
CA ALA A 55 -5.58 -4.73 0.87
C ALA A 55 -7.08 -4.89 0.55
N VAL A 56 -7.94 -4.97 1.56
CA VAL A 56 -9.41 -5.01 1.38
C VAL A 56 -9.92 -3.71 0.76
N LEU A 57 -9.39 -2.56 1.18
CA LEU A 57 -9.74 -1.27 0.58
C LEU A 57 -9.33 -1.18 -0.89
N GLU A 58 -8.11 -1.61 -1.21
CA GLU A 58 -7.58 -1.65 -2.58
C GLU A 58 -8.35 -2.62 -3.47
N GLU A 59 -8.75 -3.79 -2.95
CA GLU A 59 -9.61 -4.75 -3.64
C GLU A 59 -10.99 -4.15 -3.97
N ASN A 60 -11.59 -3.43 -3.02
CA ASN A 60 -12.85 -2.73 -3.26
C ASN A 60 -12.71 -1.59 -4.28
N ARG A 61 -11.59 -0.84 -4.25
CA ARG A 61 -11.31 0.21 -5.25
C ARG A 61 -11.13 -0.37 -6.64
N THR A 62 -10.41 -1.49 -6.76
CA THR A 62 -10.14 -2.14 -8.06
C THR A 62 -11.37 -2.80 -8.66
N LYS A 63 -12.31 -3.28 -7.82
CA LYS A 63 -13.59 -3.87 -8.26
C LYS A 63 -14.68 -2.84 -8.55
N ALA A 64 -14.52 -1.58 -8.16
CA ALA A 64 -15.49 -0.54 -8.47
C ALA A 64 -15.56 -0.32 -9.99
N PRO A 65 -16.73 -0.51 -10.64
CA PRO A 65 -16.87 -0.30 -12.07
C PRO A 65 -16.72 1.19 -12.39
N GLY A 66 -15.64 1.56 -13.09
CA GLY A 66 -15.41 2.92 -13.59
C GLY A 66 -14.55 3.77 -12.68
N GLY A 67 -13.29 3.98 -13.09
CA GLY A 67 -12.32 4.80 -12.38
C GLY A 67 -12.78 6.25 -12.21
N VAL A 68 -12.90 6.69 -10.96
CA VAL A 68 -12.78 8.10 -10.60
C VAL A 68 -11.40 8.30 -10.00
N VAL A 69 -10.42 8.40 -10.89
CA VAL A 69 -9.15 9.05 -10.56
C VAL A 69 -9.48 10.54 -10.48
N ASN A 70 -9.64 11.07 -9.28
CA ASN A 70 -9.82 12.51 -9.08
C ASN A 70 -8.48 13.21 -9.39
N VAL A 71 -8.24 13.47 -10.67
CA VAL A 71 -7.15 14.33 -11.12
C VAL A 71 -7.51 15.74 -10.70
N VAL A 72 -7.01 16.18 -9.54
CA VAL A 72 -7.01 17.60 -9.18
C VAL A 72 -5.99 18.28 -10.11
N THR A 73 -6.47 18.74 -11.26
CA THR A 73 -5.73 19.67 -12.09
C THR A 73 -5.59 20.97 -11.28
N THR A 74 -4.40 21.23 -10.76
CA THR A 74 -4.09 22.52 -10.16
C THR A 74 -4.27 23.60 -11.22
N LYS A 75 -5.20 24.53 -10.97
CA LYS A 75 -5.51 25.65 -11.87
C LYS A 75 -4.22 26.42 -12.19
N LYS A 76 -3.82 26.43 -13.46
CA LYS A 76 -2.83 27.38 -13.97
C LYS A 76 -3.42 28.78 -13.78
N TYR A 77 -2.73 29.63 -13.03
CA TYR A 77 -3.03 31.05 -12.89
C TYR A 77 -3.06 31.72 -14.27
N GLU A 78 -4.20 32.27 -14.67
CA GLU A 78 -4.30 33.18 -15.81
C GLU A 78 -4.11 34.61 -15.29
N ASN A 79 -2.91 35.14 -15.49
CA ASN A 79 -2.58 36.52 -15.22
C ASN A 79 -3.15 37.37 -16.36
N LYS A 80 -4.37 37.91 -16.21
CA LYS A 80 -4.87 38.96 -17.11
C LYS A 80 -4.33 40.30 -16.63
N GLY A 81 -3.21 40.68 -17.24
CA GLY A 81 -2.64 42.02 -17.12
C GLY A 81 -3.65 43.09 -17.51
N ALA A 82 -3.70 44.14 -16.68
CA ALA A 82 -4.31 45.41 -16.99
C ALA A 82 -3.55 46.12 -18.12
N ALA A 83 -4.28 46.63 -19.11
CA ALA A 83 -3.92 47.66 -20.11
C ALA A 83 -4.99 47.59 -21.22
N LYS A 84 -5.76 48.60 -21.61
CA LYS A 84 -5.73 50.06 -21.45
C LYS A 84 -7.18 50.56 -21.44
#